data_AF-A0A939ZG50-F1
#
_entry.id   AF-A0A939ZG50-F1
#
_cell.length_a   1.000
_cell.length_b   1.000
_cell.length_c   1.000
_cell.angle_alpha   90.00
_cell.angle_beta   90.00
_cell.angle_gamma   90.00
#
_symmetry.space_group_name_H-M   'P 1'
#
loop_
_entity.id
_entity.type
_entity.pdbx_description
1 polymer ?
#
loop_
_entity_poly.entity_id
_entity_poly.type
_entity_poly.pdbx_seq_one_letter_code
_entity_poly.pdbx_strand_id
1 'polypeptide(L)'
;FLDKRTLGIVRFQQVEKMIHRVLHDSVGEFSTNLSKEEFVEIVNRLRDSSDLVGKVNELFRNSRDNVECDFCNGAALQISHESTVVFLLRKLLNDAVENIDYFIYELDYGRKYESGMITDENEKDIDFSTAEKLYDYLTGEVK
;
A
#
# COMPACT_ATOMS: atom_id res chain seq x y z
N PHE A 1 24.02 13.96 -16.61
CA PHE A 1 23.14 14.02 -15.42
C PHE A 1 21.73 14.26 -15.91
N LEU A 2 20.83 13.27 -15.77
CA LEU A 2 19.42 13.42 -16.16
C LEU A 2 18.70 14.32 -15.14
N ASP A 3 17.90 15.28 -15.60
CA ASP A 3 17.05 16.15 -14.77
C ASP A 3 16.11 15.29 -13.90
N LYS A 4 15.77 15.75 -12.69
CA LYS A 4 14.85 15.07 -11.76
C LYS A 4 13.51 14.77 -12.41
N ARG A 5 13.03 15.61 -13.33
CA ARG A 5 11.80 15.34 -14.12
C ARG A 5 11.99 14.20 -15.11
N THR A 6 13.14 14.14 -15.78
CA THR A 6 13.48 13.04 -16.68
C THR A 6 13.64 11.72 -15.92
N LEU A 7 14.23 11.77 -14.72
CA LEU A 7 14.30 10.62 -13.81
C LEU A 7 12.90 10.11 -13.41
N GLY A 8 11.96 11.02 -13.12
CA GLY A 8 10.56 10.67 -12.88
C GLY A 8 9.91 9.97 -14.08
N ILE A 9 9.97 10.58 -15.27
CA ILE A 9 9.37 10.03 -16.50
C ILE A 9 9.97 8.67 -16.87
N VAL A 10 11.30 8.50 -16.77
CA VAL A 10 11.97 7.24 -17.06
C VAL A 10 11.57 6.15 -16.05
N ARG A 11 11.46 6.49 -14.76
CA ARG A 11 10.95 5.56 -13.74
C ARG A 11 9.51 5.16 -14.01
N PHE A 12 8.65 6.09 -14.43
CA PHE A 12 7.26 5.78 -14.81
C PHE A 12 7.18 4.79 -15.95
N GLN A 13 7.91 5.04 -17.03
CA GLN A 13 7.95 4.11 -18.16
C GLN A 13 8.53 2.75 -17.78
N GLN A 14 9.47 2.70 -16.83
CA GLN A 14 10.00 1.43 -16.33
C GLN A 14 8.96 0.67 -15.49
N VAL A 15 8.22 1.35 -14.61
CA VAL A 15 7.14 0.76 -13.81
C VAL A 15 6.01 0.27 -14.71
N GLU A 16 5.55 1.08 -15.67
CA GLU A 16 4.54 0.66 -16.66
C GLU A 16 5.01 -0.54 -17.47
N LYS A 17 6.27 -0.55 -17.94
CA LYS A 17 6.84 -1.72 -18.63
C LYS A 17 6.96 -2.94 -17.74
N MET A 18 7.14 -2.76 -16.43
CA MET A 18 7.21 -3.86 -15.46
C MET A 18 5.80 -4.42 -15.20
N ILE A 19 4.81 -3.55 -15.00
CA ILE A 19 3.39 -3.92 -14.89
C ILE A 19 2.92 -4.62 -16.16
N HIS A 20 3.24 -4.09 -17.34
CA HIS A 20 2.89 -4.71 -18.61
C HIS A 20 3.55 -6.09 -18.76
N ARG A 21 4.81 -6.27 -18.33
CA ARG A 21 5.46 -7.58 -18.31
C ARG A 21 4.80 -8.53 -17.31
N VAL A 22 4.46 -8.06 -16.11
CA VAL A 22 3.73 -8.87 -15.10
C VAL A 22 2.33 -9.26 -15.57
N LEU A 23 1.64 -8.38 -16.30
CA LEU A 23 0.29 -8.63 -16.82
C LEU A 23 0.28 -9.53 -18.05
N HIS A 24 1.35 -9.54 -18.86
CA HIS A 24 1.38 -10.23 -20.16
C HIS A 24 2.34 -11.43 -20.25
N ASP A 25 3.36 -11.53 -19.38
CA ASP A 25 4.32 -12.66 -19.35
C ASP A 25 3.92 -13.69 -18.27
N SER A 26 2.86 -14.44 -18.54
CA SER A 26 2.50 -15.63 -17.75
C SER A 26 3.42 -16.83 -18.01
N VAL A 27 4.76 -16.67 -18.04
CA VAL A 27 5.68 -17.78 -18.35
C VAL A 27 6.95 -17.85 -17.47
N GLY A 28 7.13 -16.96 -16.49
CA GLY A 28 8.25 -17.09 -15.54
C GLY A 28 7.85 -16.63 -14.15
N GLU A 29 8.02 -17.50 -13.16
CA GLU A 29 7.79 -17.19 -11.74
C GLU A 29 8.73 -16.04 -11.34
N PHE A 30 8.20 -14.82 -11.30
CA PHE A 30 8.95 -13.64 -10.85
C PHE A 30 9.10 -13.71 -9.33
N SER A 31 10.06 -14.51 -8.88
CA SER A 31 10.48 -14.59 -7.48
C SER A 31 11.55 -13.53 -7.24
N THR A 32 11.13 -12.35 -6.81
CA THR A 32 12.00 -11.50 -5.99
C THR A 32 11.63 -11.75 -4.54
N ASN A 33 12.57 -12.28 -3.75
CA ASN A 33 12.39 -12.43 -2.29
C ASN A 33 12.28 -11.04 -1.67
N LEU A 34 11.06 -10.50 -1.59
CA LEU A 34 10.75 -9.32 -0.80
C LEU A 34 10.91 -9.71 0.66
N SER A 35 11.81 -9.07 1.40
CA SER A 35 11.98 -9.38 2.82
C SER A 35 10.83 -8.82 3.66
N LYS A 36 10.67 -9.35 4.87
CA LYS A 36 9.71 -8.83 5.87
C LYS A 36 9.96 -7.35 6.14
N GLU A 37 11.21 -6.98 6.33
CA GLU A 37 11.64 -5.60 6.59
C GLU A 37 11.30 -4.69 5.42
N GLU A 38 11.55 -5.13 4.17
CA GLU A 38 11.23 -4.36 2.97
C GLU A 38 9.72 -4.16 2.82
N PHE A 39 8.92 -5.21 3.03
CA PHE A 39 7.47 -5.12 3.02
C PHE A 39 6.95 -4.13 4.06
N VAL A 40 7.38 -4.27 5.30
CA VAL A 40 6.97 -3.42 6.43
C VAL A 40 7.37 -1.97 6.18
N GLU A 41 8.57 -1.72 5.65
CA GLU A 41 9.00 -0.37 5.27
C GLU A 41 8.08 0.24 4.20
N ILE A 42 7.78 -0.51 3.13
CA ILE A 42 6.91 -0.05 2.05
C ILE A 42 5.51 0.30 2.59
N VAL A 43 4.91 -0.59 3.38
CA VAL A 43 3.57 -0.40 3.95
C VAL A 43 3.55 0.80 4.91
N ASN A 44 4.56 0.94 5.77
CA ASN A 44 4.67 2.10 6.66
C ASN A 44 4.82 3.41 5.89
N ARG A 45 5.56 3.43 4.78
CA ARG A 45 5.67 4.62 3.93
C ARG A 45 4.35 4.99 3.27
N LEU A 46 3.52 4.02 2.89
CA LEU A 46 2.16 4.27 2.41
C LEU A 46 1.30 4.87 3.54
N ARG A 47 1.36 4.30 4.76
CA ARG A 47 0.66 4.83 5.93
C ARG A 47 1.06 6.27 6.22
N ASP A 48 2.35 6.55 6.28
CA ASP A 48 2.86 7.89 6.57
C ASP A 48 2.44 8.92 5.50
N SER A 49 2.39 8.48 4.24
CA SER A 49 1.84 9.28 3.12
C SER A 49 0.35 9.58 3.34
N SER A 50 -0.45 8.57 3.68
CA SER A 50 -1.89 8.71 3.96
C SER A 50 -2.14 9.64 5.16
N ASP A 51 -1.38 9.47 6.23
CA ASP A 51 -1.43 10.31 7.43
C ASP A 51 -1.09 11.78 7.12
N LEU A 52 -0.08 12.02 6.28
CA LEU A 52 0.30 13.36 5.87
C LEU A 52 -0.84 14.04 5.10
N VAL A 53 -1.47 13.32 4.16
CA VAL A 53 -2.65 13.80 3.43
C VAL A 53 -3.78 14.13 4.41
N GLY A 54 -4.03 13.25 5.39
CA GLY A 54 -5.02 13.46 6.45
C GLY A 54 -4.76 14.75 7.25
N LYS A 55 -3.53 14.94 7.73
CA LYS A 55 -3.11 16.15 8.47
C LYS A 55 -3.27 17.42 7.65
N VAL A 56 -2.86 17.40 6.38
CA VAL A 56 -3.02 18.55 5.48
C VAL A 56 -4.49 18.87 5.25
N ASN A 57 -5.32 17.85 5.00
CA ASN A 57 -6.76 18.03 4.85
C ASN A 57 -7.39 18.62 6.13
N GLU A 58 -6.98 18.16 7.31
CA GLU A 58 -7.43 18.70 8.59
C GLU A 58 -7.03 20.18 8.77
N LEU A 59 -5.78 20.53 8.45
CA LEU A 59 -5.31 21.93 8.49
C LEU A 59 -6.15 22.82 7.58
N PHE A 60 -6.45 22.38 6.36
CA PHE A 60 -7.32 23.12 5.45
C PHE A 60 -8.73 23.28 6.00
N ARG A 61 -9.34 22.21 6.54
CA ARG A 61 -10.68 22.26 7.15
C ARG A 61 -10.76 23.23 8.34
N ASN A 62 -9.68 23.30 9.13
CA ASN A 62 -9.62 24.14 10.33
C ASN A 62 -9.23 25.60 10.05
N SER A 63 -8.83 25.94 8.82
CA SER A 63 -8.54 27.33 8.44
C SER A 63 -9.85 28.09 8.17
N ARG A 64 -10.02 29.25 8.83
CA ARG A 64 -11.28 30.02 8.96
C ARG A 64 -11.92 30.53 7.65
N ASP A 65 -11.23 30.44 6.51
CA ASP A 65 -11.65 31.04 5.23
C ASP A 65 -11.95 30.01 4.13
N ASN A 66 -11.95 28.70 4.44
CA ASN A 66 -11.95 27.64 3.42
C ASN A 66 -13.33 27.20 2.89
N VAL A 67 -14.33 28.08 2.93
CA VAL A 67 -15.69 27.79 2.45
C VAL A 67 -15.76 27.55 0.92
N GLU A 68 -14.69 27.86 0.16
CA GLU A 68 -14.64 27.70 -1.31
C GLU A 68 -13.47 26.85 -1.85
N CYS A 69 -12.70 26.16 -1.01
CA CYS A 69 -11.55 25.34 -1.46
C CYS A 69 -11.94 23.88 -1.78
N ASP A 70 -12.90 23.68 -2.68
CA ASP A 70 -13.37 22.35 -3.09
C ASP A 70 -12.32 21.56 -3.92
N PHE A 71 -11.28 22.25 -4.41
CA PHE A 71 -10.26 21.67 -5.31
C PHE A 71 -8.88 21.48 -4.67
N CYS A 72 -8.71 21.82 -3.39
CA CYS A 72 -7.45 21.66 -2.66
C CYS A 72 -7.55 20.49 -1.68
N ASN A 73 -7.16 19.28 -2.11
CA ASN A 73 -6.91 18.16 -1.21
C ASN A 73 -5.40 17.97 -0.99
N GLY A 74 -5.02 17.46 0.19
CA GLY A 74 -3.63 17.16 0.51
C GLY A 74 -3.02 16.09 -0.40
N ALA A 75 -3.84 15.24 -1.03
CA ALA A 75 -3.38 14.22 -1.96
C ALA A 75 -2.73 14.84 -3.22
N ALA A 76 -3.14 16.04 -3.65
CA ALA A 76 -2.50 16.76 -4.74
C ALA A 76 -1.04 17.16 -4.44
N LEU A 77 -0.64 17.17 -3.16
CA LEU A 77 0.74 17.50 -2.75
C LEU A 77 1.68 16.31 -2.82
N GLN A 78 1.15 15.08 -2.94
CA GLN A 78 1.96 13.87 -2.95
C GLN A 78 1.51 12.90 -4.03
N ILE A 79 2.38 12.70 -5.02
CA ILE A 79 2.24 11.61 -5.99
C ILE A 79 2.68 10.32 -5.29
N SER A 80 1.73 9.53 -4.76
CA SER A 80 2.04 8.32 -3.97
C SER A 80 1.95 7.00 -4.75
N HIS A 81 1.30 6.96 -5.92
CA HIS A 81 1.06 5.71 -6.70
C HIS A 81 0.61 4.52 -5.85
N GLU A 82 -0.14 4.78 -4.78
CA GLU A 82 -0.46 3.78 -3.77
C GLU A 82 -1.11 2.55 -4.39
N SER A 83 -2.13 2.73 -5.23
CA SER A 83 -2.82 1.64 -5.92
C SER A 83 -1.89 0.77 -6.77
N THR A 84 -0.87 1.37 -7.39
CA THR A 84 0.15 0.64 -8.16
C THR A 84 1.08 -0.13 -7.23
N VAL A 85 1.50 0.46 -6.11
CA VAL A 85 2.35 -0.22 -5.12
C VAL A 85 1.60 -1.40 -4.51
N VAL A 86 0.35 -1.21 -4.08
CA VAL A 86 -0.52 -2.27 -3.55
C VAL A 86 -0.70 -3.39 -4.56
N PHE A 87 -1.00 -3.05 -5.82
CA PHE A 87 -1.09 -4.05 -6.90
C PHE A 87 0.19 -4.88 -7.05
N LEU A 88 1.36 -4.25 -7.03
CA LEU A 88 2.63 -4.95 -7.15
C LEU A 88 2.91 -5.83 -5.92
N LEU A 89 2.65 -5.35 -4.71
CA LEU A 89 2.82 -6.13 -3.48
C LEU A 89 1.94 -7.38 -3.48
N ARG A 90 0.67 -7.27 -3.89
CA ARG A 90 -0.23 -8.42 -4.04
C ARG A 90 0.30 -9.47 -5.01
N LYS A 91 0.87 -9.02 -6.13
CA LYS A 91 1.46 -9.92 -7.14
C LYS A 91 2.73 -10.60 -6.61
N LEU A 92 3.57 -9.88 -5.87
CA LEU A 92 4.81 -10.42 -5.31
C LEU A 92 4.56 -11.45 -4.20
N LEU A 93 3.54 -11.22 -3.37
CA LEU A 93 3.20 -12.10 -2.24
C LEU A 93 2.06 -13.10 -2.54
N ASN A 94 1.64 -13.19 -3.81
CA ASN A 94 0.53 -14.05 -4.24
C ASN A 94 -0.75 -13.89 -3.38
N ASP A 95 -1.06 -12.65 -2.98
CA ASP A 95 -2.22 -12.33 -2.18
C ASP A 95 -3.52 -12.41 -3.03
N ALA A 96 -4.08 -13.61 -3.09
CA ALA A 96 -5.22 -13.93 -3.95
C ALA A 96 -6.56 -13.38 -3.43
N VAL A 97 -6.68 -13.12 -2.13
CA VAL A 97 -7.94 -12.71 -1.48
C VAL A 97 -7.92 -11.28 -0.95
N GLU A 98 -6.96 -10.47 -1.43
CA GLU A 98 -6.90 -9.02 -1.18
C GLU A 98 -6.70 -8.66 0.31
N ASN A 99 -5.93 -9.48 1.05
CA ASN A 99 -5.60 -9.20 2.46
C ASN A 99 -4.83 -7.89 2.63
N ILE A 100 -3.94 -7.57 1.67
CA ILE A 100 -3.17 -6.32 1.68
C ILE A 100 -4.11 -5.12 1.53
N ASP A 101 -5.08 -5.19 0.60
CA ASP A 101 -6.08 -4.14 0.42
C ASP A 101 -6.93 -3.98 1.67
N TYR A 102 -7.41 -5.08 2.25
CA TYR A 102 -8.21 -5.06 3.48
C TYR A 102 -7.44 -4.42 4.65
N PHE A 103 -6.18 -4.80 4.84
CA PHE A 103 -5.33 -4.22 5.88
C PHE A 103 -5.13 -2.71 5.70
N ILE A 104 -4.92 -2.24 4.48
CA ILE A 104 -4.67 -0.82 4.18
C ILE A 104 -5.96 0.00 4.31
N TYR A 105 -7.04 -0.43 3.65
CA TYR A 105 -8.23 0.39 3.45
C TYR A 105 -9.29 0.20 4.54
N GLU A 106 -9.55 -1.05 4.93
CA GLU A 106 -10.61 -1.36 5.89
C GLU A 106 -10.09 -1.22 7.33
N LEU A 107 -8.90 -1.75 7.60
CA LEU A 107 -8.30 -1.70 8.93
C LEU A 107 -7.49 -0.44 9.24
N ASP A 108 -7.34 0.49 8.27
CA ASP A 108 -6.49 1.68 8.40
C ASP A 108 -5.07 1.31 8.89
N TYR A 109 -4.39 0.48 8.10
CA TYR A 109 -3.05 -0.05 8.40
C TYR A 109 -2.98 -0.75 9.77
N GLY A 110 -4.03 -1.48 10.13
CA GLY A 110 -4.15 -2.24 11.38
C GLY A 110 -4.65 -1.44 12.59
N ARG A 111 -4.87 -0.12 12.47
CA ARG A 111 -5.33 0.73 13.60
C ARG A 111 -6.73 0.40 14.08
N LYS A 112 -7.59 -0.10 13.19
CA LYS A 112 -8.97 -0.49 13.49
C LYS A 112 -9.12 -1.99 13.75
N TYR A 113 -8.01 -2.73 13.82
CA TYR A 113 -8.06 -4.16 14.10
C TYR A 113 -8.54 -4.43 15.53
N GLU A 114 -9.47 -5.37 15.65
CA GLU A 114 -9.92 -5.97 16.91
C GLU A 114 -9.86 -7.50 16.78
N SER A 115 -9.56 -8.20 17.88
CA SER A 115 -9.53 -9.66 17.89
C SER A 115 -10.88 -10.26 17.49
N GLY A 116 -10.84 -11.24 16.59
CA GLY A 116 -12.02 -11.92 16.05
C GLY A 116 -12.61 -11.27 14.80
N MET A 117 -12.03 -10.17 14.30
CA MET A 117 -12.48 -9.55 13.04
C MET A 117 -12.15 -10.37 11.80
N ILE A 118 -11.12 -11.22 11.88
CA ILE A 118 -10.63 -12.01 10.75
C ILE A 118 -10.35 -13.40 11.27
N THR A 119 -10.92 -14.41 10.63
CA THR A 119 -10.73 -15.81 11.02
C THR A 119 -10.32 -16.65 9.84
N ASP A 120 -9.51 -17.67 10.08
CA ASP A 120 -9.20 -18.69 9.08
C ASP A 120 -10.37 -19.66 8.88
N GLU A 121 -10.15 -20.66 8.04
CA GLU A 121 -11.09 -21.76 7.75
C GLU A 121 -11.44 -22.63 8.97
N ASN A 122 -10.68 -22.54 10.06
CA ASN A 122 -10.87 -23.27 11.32
C ASN A 122 -11.40 -22.36 12.45
N GLU A 123 -11.93 -21.18 12.13
CA GLU A 123 -12.40 -20.18 13.08
C GLU A 123 -11.31 -19.63 14.02
N LYS A 124 -10.03 -19.78 13.66
CA LYS A 124 -8.90 -19.23 14.41
C LYS A 124 -8.69 -17.77 14.01
N ASP A 125 -8.58 -16.90 15.00
CA ASP A 125 -8.32 -15.46 14.81
C ASP A 125 -6.99 -15.24 14.06
N ILE A 126 -7.04 -14.40 13.02
CA ILE A 126 -5.88 -13.99 12.24
C ILE A 126 -5.54 -12.55 12.61
N ASP A 127 -4.35 -12.38 13.16
CA ASP A 127 -3.91 -11.11 13.72
C ASP A 127 -3.34 -10.18 12.66
N PHE A 128 -4.15 -9.23 12.20
CA PHE A 128 -3.75 -8.16 11.27
C PHE A 128 -3.53 -6.82 12.01
N SER A 129 -3.09 -6.84 13.27
CA SER A 129 -2.85 -5.60 14.02
C SER A 129 -1.63 -4.81 13.53
N THR A 130 -0.69 -5.45 12.81
CA THR A 130 0.51 -4.80 12.26
C THR A 130 0.90 -5.36 10.90
N ALA A 131 1.74 -4.62 10.16
CA ALA A 131 2.25 -5.03 8.86
C ALA A 131 3.14 -6.28 8.94
N GLU A 132 3.90 -6.45 10.03
CA GLU A 132 4.71 -7.64 10.29
C GLU A 132 3.82 -8.89 10.33
N LYS A 133 2.72 -8.85 11.09
CA LYS A 133 1.82 -10.00 11.22
C LYS A 133 1.09 -10.32 9.92
N LEU A 134 0.72 -9.29 9.15
CA LEU A 134 0.19 -9.47 7.80
C LEU A 134 1.20 -10.19 6.91
N TYR A 135 2.47 -9.77 6.92
CA TYR A 135 3.51 -10.43 6.13
C TYR A 135 3.70 -11.90 6.54
N ASP A 136 3.75 -12.16 7.85
CA ASP A 136 3.91 -13.51 8.41
C ASP A 136 2.77 -14.44 7.97
N TYR A 137 1.55 -13.91 7.93
CA TYR A 137 0.38 -14.61 7.41
C TYR A 137 0.50 -14.88 5.90
N LEU A 138 0.80 -13.85 5.10
CA LEU A 138 0.91 -13.95 3.63
C LEU A 138 1.98 -14.93 3.16
N THR A 139 3.08 -15.04 3.92
CA THR A 139 4.20 -15.96 3.62
C THR A 139 4.03 -17.33 4.26
N GLY A 140 2.99 -17.53 5.07
CA GLY A 140 2.73 -18.80 5.76
C GLY A 140 3.74 -19.13 6.87
N GLU A 141 4.47 -18.13 7.39
CA GLU A 141 5.30 -18.28 8.59
C GLU A 141 4.45 -18.53 9.85
N VAL A 142 3.15 -18.21 9.80
CA VAL A 142 2.16 -18.54 10.83
C VAL A 142 1.04 -19.37 10.19
N LYS A 143 1.03 -20.69 10.45
CA LYS A 143 -0.13 -21.58 10.25
C LYS A 143 -0.57 -22.09 11.62
#